data_AF-A0A1J3D8J9-F1
#
_entry.id   AF-A0A1J3D8J9-F1
#
_cell.length_a   1.000
_cell.length_b   1.000
_cell.length_c   1.000
_cell.angle_alpha   90.00
_cell.angle_beta   90.00
_cell.angle_gamma   90.00
#
_symmetry.space_group_name_H-M   'P 1'
#
loop_
_entity.id
_entity.type
_entity.pdbx_description
1 polymer ?
#
loop_
_entity_poly.entity_id
_entity_poly.type
_entity_poly.pdbx_seq_one_letter_code
_entity_poly.pdbx_strand_id
1 'polypeptide(L)'
;MDSIEKGIVEMIYQHRISKFVMGAAADKHYSMYNLTLLFLDVNSVFARKMEHLKSKKATFVCQQAPATCQIHFTCKGNLIHTRDARM
;
A
#
# COMPACT_ATOMS: atom_id res chain seq x y z
N MET A 1 6.97 20.78 10.57
CA MET A 1 6.95 19.31 10.67
C MET A 1 6.54 18.79 9.30
N ASP A 2 7.56 18.47 8.50
CA ASP A 2 7.42 18.00 7.13
C ASP A 2 6.60 16.70 7.08
N SER A 3 5.80 16.51 6.04
CA SER A 3 4.74 15.50 6.09
C SER A 3 5.27 14.07 6.29
N ILE A 4 4.52 13.26 7.04
CA ILE A 4 4.88 11.88 7.42
C ILE A 4 5.31 11.06 6.20
N GLU A 5 4.58 11.16 5.10
CA GLU A 5 4.90 10.43 3.87
C GLU A 5 6.26 10.83 3.25
N LYS A 6 6.69 12.10 3.40
CA LYS A 6 8.04 12.54 3.00
C LYS A 6 9.11 11.96 3.91
N GLY A 7 8.91 12.01 5.22
CA GLY A 7 9.85 11.46 6.19
C GLY A 7 10.08 9.96 5.98
N ILE A 8 9.03 9.21 5.62
CA ILE A 8 9.16 7.77 5.30
C ILE A 8 10.02 7.55 4.05
N VAL A 9 9.78 8.32 2.98
CA VAL A 9 10.57 8.23 1.74
C VAL A 9 12.03 8.58 1.97
N GLU A 10 12.29 9.65 2.72
CA GLU A 10 13.65 10.08 3.07
C GLU A 10 14.36 9.01 3.91
N MET A 11 13.67 8.42 4.88
CA MET A 11 14.22 7.35 5.72
C MET A 11 14.58 6.11 4.88
N ILE A 12 13.74 5.70 3.93
CA ILE A 12 14.05 4.60 2.99
C ILE A 12 15.30 4.93 2.18
N TYR A 13 15.42 6.16 1.70
CA TYR A 13 16.56 6.61 0.90
C TYR A 13 17.86 6.66 1.73
N GLN A 14 17.85 7.36 2.87
CA GLN A 14 19.03 7.58 3.71
C GLN A 14 19.59 6.26 4.25
N HIS A 15 18.74 5.32 4.63
CA HIS A 15 19.16 4.03 5.18
C HIS A 15 19.26 2.92 4.14
N ARG A 16 19.05 3.22 2.85
CA ARG A 16 19.11 2.25 1.74
C ARG A 16 18.25 1.01 2.01
N ILE A 17 17.04 1.22 2.52
CA ILE A 17 16.13 0.12 2.85
C ILE A 17 15.77 -0.63 1.58
N SER A 18 16.10 -1.92 1.54
CA SER A 18 15.80 -2.79 0.40
C SER A 18 14.40 -3.40 0.44
N LYS A 19 13.81 -3.53 1.63
CA LYS A 19 12.46 -4.09 1.84
C LYS A 19 11.70 -3.29 2.88
N PHE A 20 10.50 -2.83 2.53
CA PHE A 20 9.66 -2.02 3.40
C PHE A 20 8.22 -2.56 3.46
N VAL A 21 7.59 -2.52 4.64
CA VAL A 21 6.20 -2.96 4.83
C VAL A 21 5.40 -1.80 5.40
N MET A 22 4.23 -1.53 4.80
CA MET A 22 3.36 -0.41 5.17
C MET A 22 1.89 -0.81 5.16
N GLY A 23 1.08 -0.16 5.99
CA GLY A 23 -0.38 -0.29 5.94
C GLY A 23 -0.99 0.39 4.71
N ALA A 24 -1.89 -0.29 4.00
CA ALA A 24 -2.60 0.23 2.82
C ALA A 24 -3.85 1.08 3.16
N ALA A 25 -4.30 1.06 4.42
CA ALA A 25 -5.60 1.58 4.83
C ALA A 25 -5.67 3.11 4.87
N ALA A 26 -6.79 3.69 4.41
CA ALA A 26 -7.04 5.12 4.42
C ALA A 26 -7.18 5.70 5.83
N ASP A 27 -6.78 6.96 6.00
CA ASP A 27 -6.73 7.66 7.29
C ASP A 27 -8.09 7.81 8.00
N LYS A 28 -9.26 7.61 7.36
CA LYS A 28 -10.55 7.87 8.03
C LYS A 28 -11.77 6.99 7.78
N HIS A 29 -11.85 6.10 6.78
CA HIS A 29 -13.11 5.35 6.59
C HIS A 29 -12.89 3.91 6.13
N TYR A 30 -12.96 2.99 7.10
CA TYR A 30 -13.25 1.59 6.84
C TYR A 30 -14.78 1.39 6.81
N SER A 31 -15.43 1.83 5.74
CA SER A 31 -16.83 1.48 5.46
C SER A 31 -17.00 1.28 3.94
N MET A 32 -16.73 0.05 3.48
CA MET A 32 -17.30 -0.58 2.27
C MET A 32 -16.55 -1.88 1.97
N TYR A 33 -16.65 -2.88 2.86
CA TYR A 33 -16.29 -4.27 2.52
C TYR A 33 -17.39 -5.28 2.88
N ASN A 34 -18.54 -4.85 3.41
CA ASN A 34 -19.61 -5.76 3.81
C ASN A 34 -20.77 -5.90 2.82
N LEU A 35 -20.74 -5.30 1.61
CA LEU A 35 -21.90 -5.38 0.69
C LEU A 35 -21.58 -5.88 -0.72
N THR A 36 -20.42 -6.49 -0.95
CA THR A 36 -20.12 -7.11 -2.27
C THR A 36 -19.41 -8.46 -2.11
N LEU A 37 -19.63 -9.14 -0.99
CA LEU A 37 -19.13 -10.49 -0.73
C LEU A 37 -20.22 -11.56 -0.82
N LEU A 38 -21.46 -11.22 -1.16
CA LEU A 38 -22.56 -12.19 -1.09
C LEU A 38 -22.92 -12.90 -2.39
N PHE A 39 -22.47 -12.47 -3.59
CA PHE A 39 -23.01 -13.12 -4.82
C PHE A 39 -22.10 -13.31 -6.04
N LEU A 40 -20.82 -12.95 -6.06
CA LEU A 40 -20.00 -13.16 -7.27
C LEU A 40 -18.58 -13.63 -6.94
N ASP A 41 -18.32 -14.87 -7.33
CA ASP A 41 -17.03 -15.53 -7.58
C ASP A 41 -15.83 -15.05 -6.75
N VAL A 42 -15.43 -15.94 -5.84
CA VAL A 42 -14.30 -15.85 -4.91
C VAL A 42 -12.93 -15.57 -5.57
N ASN A 43 -12.84 -15.47 -6.91
CA ASN A 43 -11.56 -15.39 -7.61
C ASN A 43 -11.40 -14.29 -8.70
N SER A 44 -12.36 -13.37 -8.92
CA SER A 44 -12.22 -12.39 -10.04
C SER A 44 -12.49 -10.93 -9.69
N VAL A 45 -13.32 -10.63 -8.68
CA VAL A 45 -13.70 -9.23 -8.37
C VAL A 45 -12.91 -8.61 -7.22
N PHE A 46 -12.33 -9.41 -6.32
CA PHE A 46 -11.49 -8.87 -5.23
C PHE A 46 -10.25 -8.15 -5.77
N ALA A 47 -9.70 -8.59 -6.90
CA ALA A 47 -8.54 -7.97 -7.55
C ALA A 47 -8.81 -6.54 -8.05
N ARG A 48 -9.96 -6.28 -8.69
CA ARG A 48 -10.16 -5.05 -9.51
C ARG A 48 -10.46 -3.78 -8.70
N LYS A 49 -10.77 -3.89 -7.41
CA LYS A 49 -11.08 -2.75 -6.52
C LYS A 49 -10.13 -2.65 -5.31
N MET A 50 -9.28 -3.66 -5.12
CA MET A 50 -8.22 -3.73 -4.11
C MET A 50 -6.83 -3.43 -4.67
N GLU A 51 -6.69 -3.29 -5.98
CA GLU A 51 -5.41 -2.97 -6.62
C GLU A 51 -4.88 -1.57 -6.25
N HIS A 52 -5.78 -0.66 -5.87
CA HIS A 52 -5.41 0.72 -5.50
C HIS A 52 -5.26 0.89 -3.99
N LEU A 53 -4.06 1.29 -3.58
CA LEU A 53 -3.77 1.82 -2.25
C LEU A 53 -4.77 2.92 -1.88
N LYS A 54 -5.50 2.73 -0.77
CA LYS A 54 -6.54 3.69 -0.32
C LYS A 54 -5.95 4.83 0.52
N SER A 55 -4.82 4.60 1.17
CA SER A 55 -4.11 5.63 1.92
C SER A 55 -3.38 6.58 0.99
N LYS A 56 -3.64 7.89 1.11
CA LYS A 56 -2.85 8.92 0.42
C LYS A 56 -1.37 8.79 0.76
N LYS A 57 -1.04 8.43 2.01
CA LYS A 57 0.34 8.20 2.48
C LYS A 57 0.96 6.98 1.82
N ALA A 58 0.23 5.86 1.77
CA ALA A 58 0.73 4.66 1.09
C ALA A 58 0.93 4.89 -0.40
N THR A 59 -0.01 5.57 -1.07
CA THR A 59 0.13 5.94 -2.49
C THR A 59 1.35 6.82 -2.72
N PHE A 60 1.57 7.83 -1.87
CA PHE A 60 2.75 8.68 -1.96
C PHE A 60 4.05 7.88 -1.80
N VAL A 61 4.14 7.05 -0.76
CA VAL A 61 5.33 6.20 -0.52
C VAL A 61 5.53 5.20 -1.66
N CYS A 62 4.47 4.63 -2.21
CA CYS A 62 4.55 3.73 -3.37
C CYS A 62 5.17 4.42 -4.59
N GLN A 63 4.81 5.68 -4.84
CA GLN A 63 5.27 6.42 -6.01
C GLN A 63 6.67 7.02 -5.82
N GLN A 64 6.98 7.51 -4.62
CA GLN A 64 8.14 8.37 -4.37
C GLN A 64 9.31 7.64 -3.70
N ALA A 65 9.07 6.49 -3.07
CA ALA A 65 10.17 5.74 -2.47
C ALA A 65 11.12 5.21 -3.57
N PRO A 66 12.44 5.13 -3.29
CA PRO A 66 13.43 4.63 -4.23
C PRO A 66 13.01 3.31 -4.90
N ALA A 67 13.27 3.22 -6.21
CA ALA A 67 12.93 2.05 -7.01
C ALA A 67 13.70 0.80 -6.57
N THR A 68 14.85 0.96 -5.90
CA THR A 68 15.64 -0.14 -5.33
C THR A 68 14.99 -0.82 -4.12
N CYS A 69 13.95 -0.21 -3.54
CA CYS A 69 13.22 -0.73 -2.40
C CYS A 69 11.98 -1.51 -2.88
N GLN A 70 11.84 -2.77 -2.45
CA GLN A 70 10.60 -3.53 -2.59
C GLN A 70 9.64 -3.14 -1.45
N ILE A 71 8.38 -2.87 -1.77
CA ILE A 71 7.39 -2.44 -0.76
C ILE A 71 6.17 -3.35 -0.77
N HIS A 72 5.82 -3.87 0.40
CA HIS A 72 4.57 -4.60 0.63
C HIS A 72 3.57 -3.73 1.38
N PHE A 73 2.38 -3.62 0.79
CA PHE A 73 1.26 -2.90 1.38
C PHE A 73 0.24 -3.89 1.92
N THR A 74 -0.04 -3.84 3.21
CA THR A 74 -0.90 -4.82 3.89
C THR A 74 -2.10 -4.17 4.56
N CYS A 75 -3.18 -4.93 4.74
CA CYS A 75 -4.33 -4.51 5.52
C CYS A 75 -4.99 -5.73 6.18
N LYS A 76 -5.20 -5.69 7.50
CA LYS A 76 -5.82 -6.79 8.28
C LYS A 76 -5.19 -8.16 8.01
N GLY A 77 -3.87 -8.23 7.94
CA GLY A 77 -3.14 -9.48 7.67
C GLY A 77 -3.10 -9.93 6.21
N ASN A 78 -3.76 -9.21 5.29
CA ASN A 78 -3.74 -9.51 3.86
C ASN A 78 -2.76 -8.61 3.11
N LEU A 79 -2.01 -9.18 2.16
CA LEU A 79 -1.22 -8.43 1.18
C LEU A 79 -2.16 -7.82 0.15
N ILE A 80 -2.08 -6.50 -0.02
CA ILE A 80 -2.94 -5.72 -0.92
C ILE A 80 -2.21 -5.38 -2.20
N HIS A 81 -0.97 -4.91 -2.08
CA HIS A 81 -0.15 -4.52 -3.22
C HIS A 81 1.33 -4.73 -2.92
N THR A 82 2.08 -5.12 -3.96
CA THR A 82 3.53 -5.19 -3.93
C THR A 82 4.09 -4.27 -5.00
N ARG A 83 4.98 -3.36 -4.60
CA ARG A 83 5.85 -2.65 -5.52
C ARG A 83 7.19 -3.35 -5.54
N ASP A 84 7.53 -3.99 -6.64
CA ASP A 84 8.83 -4.64 -6.79
C ASP A 84 9.98 -3.63 -6.88
N ALA A 85 11.15 -4.08 -6.42
CA ALA A 85 12.38 -3.36 -6.62
C ALA A 85 12.83 -3.48 -8.08
N ARG A 86 13.31 -2.39 -8.66
CA ARG A 86 14.00 -2.38 -9.95
C ARG A 86 15.50 -2.33 -9.70
N MET A 87 16.22 -3.27 -10.29
CA MET A 87 17.69 -3.33 -10.28
C MET A 87 18.28 -2.39 -11.32
#